data_AF-A0AAD5S0J7-F1
#
_entry.id   AF-A0AAD5S0J7-F1
#
_cell.length_a   1.000
_cell.length_b   1.000
_cell.length_c   1.000
_cell.angle_alpha   90.00
_cell.angle_beta   90.00
_cell.angle_gamma   90.00
#
_symmetry.space_group_name_H-M   'P 1'
#
loop_
_entity.id
_entity.type
_entity.pdbx_description
1 polymer ?
#
loop_
_entity_poly.entity_id
_entity_poly.type
_entity_poly.pdbx_seq_one_letter_code
_entity_poly.pdbx_strand_id
1 'polypeptide(L)'
;MKSTAALALTGNMALASASILWDGRFNDLESAEDLLEWSWSNQVGPYQYYIHGDSDIDAYVDLAQDYKNPADSGSDQGVKITLDDTAYWNGQTMRRTELIPQTSAAINEGKVWYHFSIMKASENQPATTKEHQICFFESHFTELKAGWLSGASGTEDPNLRWCVGGDCDGYWSAAWEAGVWHNVAYEIDFDAATVAFWHSTGADDLQLVVSAVGASTSSNGADWHLGVLELPRDGYADTDEDFYFSGVYVEDGELTTSVAGPGSSSDDDEDSTTTTSTTTTSPTTATTSSTTSSSSSSSTLTTITTSTTTSTTTSTSATATSTCTASHWGQCGGSGWTGCTVCEEGTTCKYSNDWYSQCL
;
A
#
# COMPACT_ATOMS: atom_id res chain seq x y z
N MET A 1 -25.10 32.31 -52.79
CA MET A 1 -24.10 31.49 -52.08
C MET A 1 -23.46 32.36 -51.01
N LYS A 2 -23.92 32.26 -49.76
CA LYS A 2 -23.27 32.87 -48.60
C LYS A 2 -22.58 31.73 -47.87
N SER A 3 -21.24 31.73 -47.91
CA SER A 3 -20.43 30.69 -47.28
C SER A 3 -20.24 31.04 -45.82
N THR A 4 -20.81 30.22 -44.93
CA THR A 4 -20.58 30.27 -43.49
C THR A 4 -19.28 29.52 -43.20
N ALA A 5 -18.22 30.22 -42.80
CA ALA A 5 -16.99 29.58 -42.34
C ALA A 5 -17.21 29.13 -40.89
N ALA A 6 -17.33 27.82 -40.68
CA ALA A 6 -17.25 27.21 -39.36
C ALA A 6 -15.78 27.19 -38.93
N LEU A 7 -15.45 27.94 -37.88
CA LEU A 7 -14.14 27.90 -37.24
C LEU A 7 -14.12 26.65 -36.36
N ALA A 8 -13.50 25.57 -36.85
CA ALA A 8 -13.24 24.38 -36.04
C ALA A 8 -12.14 24.74 -35.03
N LEU A 9 -12.53 24.90 -33.77
CA LEU A 9 -11.58 24.99 -32.66
C LEU A 9 -11.10 23.57 -32.37
N THR A 10 -10.00 23.15 -32.99
CA THR A 10 -9.28 21.94 -32.59
C THR A 10 -8.58 22.25 -31.28
N GLY A 11 -9.25 21.94 -30.17
CA GLY A 11 -8.60 21.87 -28.87
C GLY A 11 -7.62 20.71 -28.89
N ASN A 12 -6.32 21.02 -28.85
CA ASN A 12 -5.30 20.07 -28.43
C ASN A 12 -5.60 19.73 -26.96
N MET A 13 -6.29 18.61 -26.70
CA MET A 13 -6.11 17.96 -25.40
C MET A 13 -4.69 17.41 -25.42
N ALA A 14 -3.80 18.03 -24.65
CA ALA A 14 -2.55 17.40 -24.29
C ALA A 14 -2.93 16.15 -23.48
N LEU A 15 -2.65 14.96 -24.02
CA LEU A 15 -2.60 13.74 -23.22
C LEU A 15 -1.54 14.01 -22.15
N ALA A 16 -1.96 14.14 -20.89
CA ALA A 16 -1.03 14.26 -19.78
C ALA A 16 -0.41 12.87 -19.58
N SER A 17 0.74 12.62 -20.22
CA SER A 17 1.53 11.43 -19.95
C SER A 17 1.96 11.43 -18.48
N ALA A 18 1.84 10.28 -17.82
CA ALA A 18 2.38 10.05 -16.48
C ALA A 18 3.82 10.57 -16.37
N SER A 19 4.12 11.34 -15.31
CA SER A 19 5.49 11.80 -15.05
C SER A 19 5.98 11.26 -13.73
N ILE A 20 7.11 10.54 -13.74
CA ILE A 20 7.77 10.11 -12.51
C ILE A 20 8.27 11.36 -11.78
N LEU A 21 7.71 11.63 -10.60
CA LEU A 21 8.13 12.71 -9.71
C LEU A 21 9.39 12.33 -8.92
N TRP A 22 9.49 11.07 -8.52
CA TRP A 22 10.64 10.50 -7.82
C TRP A 22 10.79 9.03 -8.18
N ASP A 23 12.02 8.62 -8.49
CA ASP A 23 12.36 7.26 -8.92
C ASP A 23 13.14 6.54 -7.82
N GLY A 24 12.53 5.51 -7.23
CA GLY A 24 13.09 4.69 -6.17
C GLY A 24 13.50 3.29 -6.65
N ARG A 25 13.57 3.04 -7.96
CA ARG A 25 13.74 1.67 -8.51
C ARG A 25 15.14 1.06 -8.34
N PHE A 26 16.06 1.77 -7.68
CA PHE A 26 17.45 1.36 -7.42
C PHE A 26 18.32 1.20 -8.69
N ASN A 27 17.85 1.67 -9.86
CA ASN A 27 18.59 1.57 -11.12
C ASN A 27 19.88 2.40 -11.13
N ASP A 28 19.91 3.47 -10.35
CA ASP A 28 21.08 4.36 -10.23
C ASP A 28 22.09 3.89 -9.16
N LEU A 29 21.85 2.76 -8.50
CA LEU A 29 22.73 2.19 -7.47
C LEU A 29 23.41 0.92 -8.00
N GLU A 30 24.71 0.78 -7.78
CA GLU A 30 25.45 -0.45 -8.05
C GLU A 30 25.25 -1.49 -6.93
N SER A 31 25.10 -1.02 -5.68
CA SER A 31 24.84 -1.88 -4.52
C SER A 31 24.20 -1.11 -3.35
N ALA A 32 23.83 -1.80 -2.28
CA ALA A 32 23.30 -1.16 -1.08
C ALA A 32 24.28 -0.15 -0.45
N GLU A 33 25.60 -0.35 -0.60
CA GLU A 33 26.64 0.56 -0.08
C GLU A 33 26.49 2.01 -0.59
N ASP A 34 25.90 2.22 -1.77
CA ASP A 34 25.68 3.55 -2.33
C ASP A 34 24.68 4.38 -1.47
N LEU A 35 23.84 3.72 -0.67
CA LEU A 35 22.96 4.39 0.31
C LEU A 35 23.76 5.09 1.42
N LEU A 36 25.01 4.68 1.69
CA LEU A 36 25.87 5.30 2.68
C LEU A 36 26.44 6.66 2.20
N GLU A 37 26.29 7.01 0.93
CA GLU A 37 26.66 8.35 0.44
C GLU A 37 25.75 9.45 0.98
N TRP A 38 24.51 9.09 1.34
CA TRP A 38 23.56 9.98 1.97
C TRP A 38 23.95 10.27 3.42
N SER A 39 23.81 11.54 3.83
CA SER A 39 23.82 11.93 5.23
C SER A 39 23.01 13.21 5.44
N TRP A 40 22.68 13.54 6.68
CA TRP A 40 22.06 14.82 7.03
C TRP A 40 22.85 16.05 6.54
N SER A 41 24.17 15.93 6.38
CA SER A 41 25.01 17.00 5.83
C SER A 41 25.22 16.94 4.32
N ASN A 42 24.85 15.83 3.68
CA ASN A 42 25.04 15.56 2.26
C ASN A 42 23.88 14.69 1.75
N GLN A 43 22.72 15.32 1.57
CA GLN A 43 21.47 14.67 1.19
C GLN A 43 21.42 14.36 -0.33
N VAL A 44 22.28 13.43 -0.77
CA VAL A 44 22.40 12.96 -2.16
C VAL A 44 21.70 11.62 -2.37
N GLY A 45 21.58 11.19 -3.63
CA GLY A 45 20.94 9.92 -3.98
C GLY A 45 19.41 9.95 -3.86
N PRO A 46 18.75 8.82 -4.20
CA PRO A 46 17.29 8.74 -4.23
C PRO A 46 16.66 8.46 -2.86
N TYR A 47 17.44 8.00 -1.87
CA TYR A 47 16.95 7.59 -0.56
C TYR A 47 17.71 8.25 0.60
N GLN A 48 16.97 8.53 1.67
CA GLN A 48 17.50 8.78 3.00
C GLN A 48 17.64 7.44 3.71
N TYR A 49 18.80 7.18 4.28
CA TYR A 49 19.10 5.96 5.03
C TYR A 49 19.61 6.32 6.42
N TYR A 50 18.72 6.25 7.42
CA TYR A 50 19.07 6.51 8.83
C TYR A 50 18.22 5.74 9.84
N ILE A 51 17.18 5.04 9.40
CA ILE A 51 16.30 4.23 10.26
C ILE A 51 16.71 2.76 10.07
N HIS A 52 17.74 2.39 10.80
CA HIS A 52 18.32 1.04 10.81
C HIS A 52 18.97 0.77 12.16
N GLY A 53 19.42 -0.46 12.38
CA GLY A 53 20.18 -0.86 13.56
C GLY A 53 21.66 -0.49 13.51
N ASP A 54 22.44 -1.00 14.46
CA ASP A 54 23.86 -0.63 14.62
C ASP A 54 24.85 -1.45 13.75
N SER A 55 24.38 -2.48 13.04
CA SER A 55 25.20 -3.31 12.15
C SER A 55 25.51 -2.62 10.82
N ASP A 56 26.41 -3.23 10.04
CA ASP A 56 26.74 -2.78 8.69
C ASP A 56 25.53 -2.92 7.75
N ILE A 57 25.52 -2.15 6.65
CA ILE A 57 24.35 -2.06 5.76
C ILE A 57 23.93 -3.39 5.14
N ASP A 58 24.88 -4.29 4.90
CA ASP A 58 24.63 -5.62 4.32
C ASP A 58 23.83 -6.57 5.24
N ALA A 59 23.71 -6.24 6.53
CA ALA A 59 22.80 -6.91 7.45
C ALA A 59 21.32 -6.56 7.20
N TYR A 60 21.04 -5.41 6.58
CA TYR A 60 19.71 -4.83 6.49
C TYR A 60 19.20 -4.65 5.07
N VAL A 61 20.08 -4.31 4.13
CA VAL A 61 19.72 -3.95 2.77
C VAL A 61 20.68 -4.64 1.81
N ASP A 62 20.12 -5.41 0.88
CA ASP A 62 20.85 -6.06 -0.19
C ASP A 62 20.12 -5.84 -1.52
N LEU A 63 20.87 -5.62 -2.61
CA LEU A 63 20.30 -5.38 -3.93
C LEU A 63 20.71 -6.49 -4.89
N ALA A 64 19.74 -7.05 -5.61
CA ALA A 64 20.01 -8.07 -6.61
C ALA A 64 18.91 -8.14 -7.67
N GLN A 65 19.28 -8.60 -8.87
CA GLN A 65 18.32 -8.82 -9.96
C GLN A 65 17.25 -9.87 -9.58
N ASP A 66 17.56 -10.86 -8.75
CA ASP A 66 16.62 -11.89 -8.33
C ASP A 66 15.65 -11.42 -7.22
N TYR A 67 15.83 -10.19 -6.70
CA TYR A 67 15.00 -9.62 -5.65
C TYR A 67 13.84 -8.76 -6.16
N LYS A 68 13.64 -8.64 -7.49
CA LYS A 68 12.53 -7.88 -8.08
C LYS A 68 11.40 -8.76 -8.59
N ASN A 69 10.25 -8.14 -8.84
CA ASN A 69 9.21 -8.76 -9.65
C ASN A 69 9.79 -9.06 -11.04
N PRO A 70 9.80 -10.32 -11.51
CA PRO A 70 10.34 -10.65 -12.83
C PRO A 70 9.59 -9.97 -13.99
N ALA A 71 8.34 -9.56 -13.78
CA ALA A 71 7.53 -8.82 -14.76
C ALA A 71 7.82 -7.31 -14.75
N ASP A 72 8.51 -6.81 -13.72
CA ASP A 72 8.97 -5.43 -13.66
C ASP A 72 10.26 -5.28 -14.48
N SER A 73 10.12 -4.98 -15.77
CA SER A 73 11.26 -4.68 -16.64
C SER A 73 11.80 -3.26 -16.45
N GLY A 74 11.14 -2.43 -15.63
CA GLY A 74 11.55 -1.06 -15.36
C GLY A 74 12.59 -0.93 -14.24
N SER A 75 12.68 -1.93 -13.35
CA SER A 75 13.75 -2.07 -12.36
C SER A 75 14.87 -2.99 -12.86
N ASP A 76 16.13 -2.60 -12.67
CA ASP A 76 17.30 -3.45 -12.96
C ASP A 76 17.52 -4.50 -11.85
N GLN A 77 17.17 -4.14 -10.62
CA GLN A 77 17.31 -4.95 -9.42
C GLN A 77 16.16 -4.68 -8.45
N GLY A 78 15.94 -5.61 -7.52
CA GLY A 78 15.07 -5.38 -6.37
C GLY A 78 15.91 -5.19 -5.12
N VAL A 79 15.24 -4.83 -4.04
CA VAL A 79 15.84 -4.70 -2.71
C VAL A 79 15.28 -5.79 -1.80
N LYS A 80 16.18 -6.45 -1.07
CA LYS A 80 15.83 -7.25 0.11
C LYS A 80 16.07 -6.38 1.33
N ILE A 81 15.01 -6.16 2.11
CA ILE A 81 15.03 -5.51 3.41
C ILE A 81 14.96 -6.59 4.47
N THR A 82 15.93 -6.59 5.37
CA THR A 82 16.06 -7.57 6.44
C THR A 82 15.83 -6.90 7.79
N LEU A 83 15.03 -7.56 8.63
CA LEU A 83 15.06 -7.36 10.07
C LEU A 83 15.83 -8.52 10.67
N ASP A 84 16.87 -8.25 11.45
CA ASP A 84 17.63 -9.23 12.24
C ASP A 84 17.48 -8.91 13.74
N ASP A 85 18.31 -9.50 14.61
CA ASP A 85 18.32 -9.23 16.05
C ASP A 85 18.97 -7.88 16.43
N THR A 86 19.53 -7.16 15.46
CA THR A 86 20.21 -5.87 15.62
C THR A 86 19.45 -4.68 15.04
N ALA A 87 18.38 -4.91 14.26
CA ALA A 87 17.57 -3.91 13.55
C ALA A 87 16.75 -2.98 14.47
N TYR A 88 17.34 -2.45 15.54
CA TYR A 88 16.69 -1.56 16.51
C TYR A 88 17.24 -0.15 16.38
N TRP A 89 16.42 0.77 15.87
CA TRP A 89 16.82 2.16 15.70
C TRP A 89 16.64 2.98 16.99
N ASN A 90 17.66 3.76 17.36
CA ASN A 90 17.56 4.82 18.37
C ASN A 90 17.03 4.35 19.75
N GLY A 91 17.38 3.13 20.16
CA GLY A 91 16.96 2.53 21.42
C GLY A 91 15.46 2.23 21.53
N GLN A 92 14.74 2.22 20.42
CA GLN A 92 13.34 1.80 20.36
C GLN A 92 13.20 0.29 20.63
N THR A 93 11.97 -0.16 20.89
CA THR A 93 11.65 -1.57 21.10
C THR A 93 11.07 -2.26 19.87
N MET A 94 10.95 -1.53 18.76
CA MET A 94 10.45 -2.04 17.48
C MET A 94 11.65 -2.30 16.57
N ARG A 95 11.59 -3.38 15.79
CA ARG A 95 12.59 -3.64 14.75
C ARG A 95 12.23 -2.82 13.52
N ARG A 96 13.22 -2.16 12.91
CA ARG A 96 13.03 -1.21 11.81
C ARG A 96 14.21 -1.24 10.84
N THR A 97 13.88 -1.39 9.56
CA THR A 97 14.77 -1.11 8.44
C THR A 97 13.94 -0.38 7.39
N GLU A 98 14.18 0.92 7.24
CA GLU A 98 13.34 1.81 6.44
C GLU A 98 14.19 2.79 5.63
N LEU A 99 13.78 3.00 4.38
CA LEU A 99 14.27 4.01 3.46
C LEU A 99 13.19 5.06 3.24
N ILE A 100 13.58 6.33 3.15
CA ILE A 100 12.65 7.43 2.88
C ILE A 100 13.05 8.11 1.57
N PRO A 101 12.13 8.55 0.69
CA PRO A 101 12.48 9.33 -0.48
C PRO A 101 13.37 10.54 -0.16
N GLN A 102 14.48 10.67 -0.88
CA GLN A 102 15.30 11.87 -0.92
C GLN A 102 14.93 12.66 -2.19
N THR A 103 14.05 13.64 -2.06
CA THR A 103 13.56 14.42 -3.20
C THR A 103 13.22 15.86 -2.82
N SER A 104 13.12 16.73 -3.83
CA SER A 104 12.50 18.06 -3.72
C SER A 104 11.22 18.19 -4.56
N ALA A 105 10.82 17.11 -5.23
CA ALA A 105 9.55 17.05 -5.97
C ALA A 105 8.37 17.09 -5.00
N ALA A 106 7.23 17.62 -5.47
CA ALA A 106 6.00 17.74 -4.70
C ALA A 106 5.25 16.40 -4.62
N ILE A 107 5.89 15.37 -4.06
CA ILE A 107 5.29 14.03 -3.90
C ILE A 107 4.13 14.03 -2.89
N ASN A 108 3.95 15.11 -2.14
CA ASN A 108 2.91 15.29 -1.12
C ASN A 108 1.86 16.35 -1.48
N GLU A 109 1.73 16.73 -2.76
CA GLU A 109 0.77 17.73 -3.24
C GLU A 109 -0.10 17.20 -4.38
N GLY A 110 -1.35 17.66 -4.46
CA GLY A 110 -2.28 17.26 -5.51
C GLY A 110 -2.60 15.76 -5.49
N LYS A 111 -2.85 15.20 -6.67
CA LYS A 111 -3.07 13.76 -6.86
C LYS A 111 -1.80 13.09 -7.39
N VAL A 112 -1.34 12.07 -6.67
CA VAL A 112 -0.14 11.29 -6.99
C VAL A 112 -0.37 9.80 -6.73
N TRP A 113 0.49 8.98 -7.31
CA TRP A 113 0.48 7.52 -7.14
C TRP A 113 1.81 7.06 -6.57
N TYR A 114 1.75 6.42 -5.41
CA TYR A 114 2.90 5.80 -4.75
C TYR A 114 2.94 4.32 -5.09
N HIS A 115 3.88 3.94 -5.95
CA HIS A 115 4.06 2.58 -6.45
C HIS A 115 5.09 1.82 -5.63
N PHE A 116 4.82 0.54 -5.41
CA PHE A 116 5.80 -0.46 -4.98
C PHE A 116 5.23 -1.86 -5.24
N SER A 117 6.12 -2.82 -5.46
CA SER A 117 5.81 -4.24 -5.44
C SER A 117 6.43 -4.87 -4.20
N ILE A 118 5.76 -5.84 -3.58
CA ILE A 118 6.25 -6.53 -2.39
C ILE A 118 6.06 -8.06 -2.49
N MET A 119 7.02 -8.82 -1.99
CA MET A 119 6.98 -10.28 -1.90
C MET A 119 7.67 -10.75 -0.61
N LYS A 120 7.22 -11.89 -0.06
CA LYS A 120 7.98 -12.64 0.96
C LYS A 120 8.43 -14.00 0.41
N ALA A 121 9.67 -14.39 0.71
CA ALA A 121 10.18 -15.69 0.32
C ALA A 121 9.65 -16.82 1.24
N SER A 122 10.05 -18.06 0.98
CA SER A 122 9.77 -19.18 1.90
C SER A 122 10.74 -19.25 3.09
N GLU A 123 11.93 -18.67 2.92
CA GLU A 123 12.96 -18.50 3.94
C GLU A 123 12.76 -17.15 4.64
N ASN A 124 13.16 -17.06 5.93
CA ASN A 124 13.07 -15.85 6.75
C ASN A 124 11.71 -15.13 6.60
N GLN A 125 10.62 -15.89 6.72
CA GLN A 125 9.29 -15.35 6.53
C GLN A 125 8.93 -14.36 7.65
N PRO A 126 8.29 -13.22 7.30
CA PRO A 126 7.71 -12.32 8.27
C PRO A 126 6.86 -13.05 9.29
N ALA A 127 7.05 -12.72 10.57
CA ALA A 127 6.37 -13.43 11.65
C ALA A 127 4.85 -13.19 11.59
N THR A 128 4.06 -14.24 11.32
CA THR A 128 2.58 -14.13 11.37
C THR A 128 2.05 -13.81 12.77
N THR A 129 2.91 -13.83 13.78
CA THR A 129 2.59 -13.67 15.21
C THR A 129 2.91 -12.29 15.75
N LYS A 130 3.51 -11.39 14.96
CA LYS A 130 3.78 -10.00 15.35
C LYS A 130 3.13 -9.06 14.34
N GLU A 131 2.92 -7.80 14.72
CA GLU A 131 2.37 -6.80 13.80
C GLU A 131 3.51 -6.16 13.03
N HIS A 132 3.39 -6.16 11.71
CA HIS A 132 4.26 -5.41 10.81
C HIS A 132 3.51 -4.23 10.21
N GLN A 133 4.19 -3.08 10.14
CA GLN A 133 3.78 -1.87 9.43
C GLN A 133 4.73 -1.69 8.26
N ILE A 134 4.18 -1.62 7.05
CA ILE A 134 4.93 -1.80 5.80
C ILE A 134 4.53 -0.69 4.82
N CYS A 135 5.53 -0.06 4.18
CA CYS A 135 5.31 1.02 3.21
C CYS A 135 4.34 2.10 3.74
N PHE A 136 4.60 2.60 4.94
CA PHE A 136 3.70 3.45 5.72
C PHE A 136 4.11 4.91 5.66
N PHE A 137 3.15 5.83 5.80
CA PHE A 137 3.45 7.23 6.12
C PHE A 137 3.62 7.40 7.62
N GLU A 138 4.44 8.35 8.07
CA GLU A 138 4.67 8.63 9.52
C GLU A 138 3.37 8.88 10.31
N SER A 139 2.35 9.45 9.67
CA SER A 139 1.04 9.68 10.31
C SER A 139 0.11 8.46 10.26
N HIS A 140 0.53 7.37 9.64
CA HIS A 140 -0.24 6.13 9.42
C HIS A 140 -1.62 6.36 8.78
N PHE A 141 -1.75 7.39 7.94
CA PHE A 141 -3.01 7.63 7.24
C PHE A 141 -3.31 6.54 6.20
N THR A 142 -2.28 5.92 5.62
CA THR A 142 -2.36 4.72 4.79
C THR A 142 -1.08 3.90 4.96
N GLU A 143 -1.20 2.57 4.93
CA GLU A 143 -0.09 1.63 5.06
C GLU A 143 -0.51 0.22 4.67
N LEU A 144 0.45 -0.68 4.45
CA LEU A 144 0.20 -2.10 4.54
C LEU A 144 0.49 -2.59 5.97
N LYS A 145 -0.26 -3.59 6.41
CA LYS A 145 0.06 -4.36 7.61
C LYS A 145 0.06 -5.85 7.36
N ALA A 146 0.87 -6.57 8.12
CA ALA A 146 0.89 -8.02 8.11
C ALA A 146 1.04 -8.57 9.53
N GLY A 147 0.78 -9.87 9.66
CA GLY A 147 0.89 -10.57 10.92
C GLY A 147 -0.19 -10.17 11.94
N TRP A 148 -0.08 -10.72 13.14
CA TRP A 148 -1.07 -10.53 14.19
C TRP A 148 -1.11 -9.06 14.62
N LEU A 149 -2.20 -8.37 14.29
CA LEU A 149 -2.42 -6.98 14.69
C LEU A 149 -2.54 -6.87 16.22
N SER A 150 -1.89 -5.88 16.81
CA SER A 150 -1.83 -5.68 18.25
C SER A 150 -3.23 -5.53 18.84
N GLY A 151 -3.57 -6.42 19.78
CA GLY A 151 -4.89 -6.46 20.43
C GLY A 151 -5.95 -7.27 19.68
N ALA A 152 -5.64 -7.82 18.49
CA ALA A 152 -6.54 -8.71 17.78
C ALA A 152 -6.71 -10.05 18.51
N SER A 153 -7.84 -10.72 18.27
CA SER A 153 -8.05 -12.09 18.75
C SER A 153 -7.17 -13.10 17.99
N GLY A 154 -6.77 -14.18 18.64
CA GLY A 154 -5.95 -15.22 18.02
C GLY A 154 -4.47 -15.04 18.31
N THR A 155 -3.65 -15.88 17.69
CA THR A 155 -2.20 -15.92 17.92
C THR A 155 -1.38 -15.61 16.68
N GLU A 156 -1.98 -15.73 15.49
CA GLU A 156 -1.33 -15.54 14.21
C GLU A 156 -2.32 -14.95 13.19
N ASP A 157 -1.79 -14.24 12.20
CA ASP A 157 -2.53 -13.77 11.02
C ASP A 157 -1.62 -13.91 9.78
N PRO A 158 -2.00 -14.71 8.77
CA PRO A 158 -1.19 -14.91 7.57
C PRO A 158 -1.45 -13.87 6.46
N ASN A 159 -2.31 -12.88 6.70
CA ASN A 159 -2.74 -11.95 5.65
C ASN A 159 -1.83 -10.72 5.53
N LEU A 160 -1.71 -10.24 4.29
CA LEU A 160 -1.32 -8.88 3.99
C LEU A 160 -2.58 -8.02 3.89
N ARG A 161 -2.56 -6.84 4.48
CA ARG A 161 -3.72 -5.95 4.64
C ARG A 161 -3.35 -4.56 4.18
N TRP A 162 -4.29 -3.86 3.57
CA TRP A 162 -4.18 -2.42 3.33
C TRP A 162 -5.08 -1.69 4.30
N CYS A 163 -4.52 -0.70 4.99
CA CYS A 163 -5.14 0.00 6.08
C CYS A 163 -5.25 1.49 5.79
N VAL A 164 -6.33 2.12 6.26
CA VAL A 164 -6.51 3.58 6.21
C VAL A 164 -6.85 4.08 7.62
N GLY A 165 -6.04 5.01 8.13
CA GLY A 165 -6.19 5.56 9.48
C GLY A 165 -6.17 4.50 10.60
N GLY A 166 -5.39 3.43 10.40
CA GLY A 166 -5.29 2.30 11.33
C GLY A 166 -6.40 1.25 11.24
N ASP A 167 -7.47 1.47 10.45
CA ASP A 167 -8.47 0.43 10.17
C ASP A 167 -8.00 -0.43 9.00
N CYS A 168 -7.79 -1.73 9.27
CA CYS A 168 -7.33 -2.72 8.29
C CYS A 168 -8.42 -3.72 7.89
N ASP A 169 -9.47 -3.86 8.70
CA ASP A 169 -10.54 -4.84 8.45
C ASP A 169 -11.63 -4.24 7.54
N GLY A 170 -11.71 -2.91 7.47
CA GLY A 170 -12.68 -2.18 6.65
C GLY A 170 -12.40 -2.13 5.14
N TYR A 171 -11.21 -2.56 4.69
CA TYR A 171 -10.75 -2.32 3.31
C TYR A 171 -10.32 -3.60 2.60
N TRP A 172 -9.02 -3.84 2.43
CA TRP A 172 -8.49 -4.93 1.62
C TRP A 172 -7.58 -5.84 2.45
N SER A 173 -7.70 -7.14 2.19
CA SER A 173 -6.76 -8.15 2.67
C SER A 173 -6.66 -9.31 1.70
N ALA A 174 -5.51 -9.98 1.71
CA ALA A 174 -5.28 -11.22 0.99
C ALA A 174 -4.32 -12.11 1.79
N ALA A 175 -4.40 -13.43 1.59
CA ALA A 175 -3.37 -14.33 2.10
C ALA A 175 -2.01 -13.93 1.49
N TRP A 176 -0.98 -13.78 2.33
CA TRP A 176 0.35 -13.43 1.86
C TRP A 176 1.11 -14.72 1.53
N GLU A 177 0.95 -15.19 0.30
CA GLU A 177 1.58 -16.42 -0.15
C GLU A 177 3.06 -16.19 -0.49
N ALA A 178 3.94 -17.10 -0.08
CA ALA A 178 5.36 -16.98 -0.35
C ALA A 178 5.65 -17.07 -1.87
N GLY A 179 6.54 -16.21 -2.37
CA GLY A 179 6.91 -16.12 -3.78
C GLY A 179 5.87 -15.40 -4.67
N VAL A 180 4.76 -14.91 -4.12
CA VAL A 180 3.79 -14.10 -4.86
C VAL A 180 4.14 -12.62 -4.72
N TRP A 181 4.39 -11.97 -5.86
CA TRP A 181 4.54 -10.52 -5.92
C TRP A 181 3.17 -9.85 -5.83
N HIS A 182 3.01 -8.92 -4.89
CA HIS A 182 1.86 -8.03 -4.78
C HIS A 182 2.27 -6.65 -5.28
N ASN A 183 1.67 -6.19 -6.37
CA ASN A 183 1.93 -4.88 -6.93
C ASN A 183 0.91 -3.91 -6.35
N VAL A 184 1.35 -2.75 -5.88
CA VAL A 184 0.53 -1.78 -5.17
C VAL A 184 0.75 -0.39 -5.75
N ALA A 185 -0.33 0.36 -5.91
CA ALA A 185 -0.28 1.82 -5.96
C ALA A 185 -1.29 2.44 -4.99
N TYR A 186 -0.81 3.31 -4.11
CA TYR A 186 -1.70 4.21 -3.36
C TYR A 186 -2.03 5.40 -4.26
N GLU A 187 -3.30 5.54 -4.65
CA GLU A 187 -3.78 6.77 -5.28
C GLU A 187 -4.12 7.75 -4.16
N ILE A 188 -3.28 8.76 -3.97
CA ILE A 188 -3.46 9.75 -2.89
C ILE A 188 -3.82 11.09 -3.54
N ASP A 189 -4.92 11.67 -3.08
CA ASP A 189 -5.31 13.04 -3.42
C ASP A 189 -5.20 13.88 -2.15
N PHE A 190 -4.08 14.59 -2.03
CA PHE A 190 -3.76 15.44 -0.88
C PHE A 190 -4.69 16.67 -0.78
N ASP A 191 -5.21 17.15 -1.92
CA ASP A 191 -6.15 18.27 -1.96
C ASP A 191 -7.56 17.84 -1.51
N ALA A 192 -7.98 16.63 -1.89
CA ALA A 192 -9.28 16.06 -1.54
C ALA A 192 -9.28 15.32 -0.19
N ALA A 193 -8.12 15.08 0.40
CA ALA A 193 -7.94 14.28 1.61
C ALA A 193 -8.49 12.84 1.45
N THR A 194 -8.09 12.18 0.37
CA THR A 194 -8.54 10.80 0.07
C THR A 194 -7.40 9.89 -0.34
N VAL A 195 -7.56 8.59 -0.10
CA VAL A 195 -6.68 7.53 -0.61
C VAL A 195 -7.49 6.39 -1.21
N ALA A 196 -7.06 5.86 -2.35
CA ALA A 196 -7.59 4.66 -2.99
C ALA A 196 -6.48 3.60 -3.11
N PHE A 197 -6.88 2.33 -3.31
CA PHE A 197 -5.95 1.21 -3.38
C PHE A 197 -6.05 0.49 -4.71
N TRP A 198 -4.94 0.51 -5.43
CA TRP A 198 -4.73 -0.25 -6.64
C TRP A 198 -3.83 -1.44 -6.33
N HIS A 199 -4.21 -2.61 -6.83
CA HIS A 199 -3.49 -3.85 -6.54
C HIS A 199 -3.59 -4.85 -7.68
N SER A 200 -2.54 -5.63 -7.85
CA SER A 200 -2.52 -6.85 -8.67
C SER A 200 -1.47 -7.83 -8.12
N THR A 201 -1.34 -8.99 -8.75
CA THR A 201 -0.30 -9.97 -8.39
C THR A 201 0.50 -10.41 -9.60
N GLY A 202 1.76 -10.77 -9.39
CA GLY A 202 2.63 -11.28 -10.45
C GLY A 202 2.79 -10.26 -11.58
N ALA A 203 2.47 -10.66 -12.81
CA ALA A 203 2.61 -9.85 -14.01
C ALA A 203 1.36 -9.04 -14.40
N ASP A 204 0.26 -9.20 -13.66
CA ASP A 204 -1.01 -8.56 -14.03
C ASP A 204 -0.96 -7.04 -13.81
N ASP A 205 -1.61 -6.28 -14.70
CA ASP A 205 -1.78 -4.84 -14.53
C ASP A 205 -2.58 -4.49 -13.27
N LEU A 206 -2.16 -3.42 -12.59
CA LEU A 206 -2.86 -2.85 -11.43
C LEU A 206 -4.34 -2.60 -11.75
N GLN A 207 -5.21 -3.05 -10.87
CA GLN A 207 -6.64 -2.76 -10.90
C GLN A 207 -7.04 -1.97 -9.67
N LEU A 208 -8.02 -1.09 -9.80
CA LEU A 208 -8.61 -0.41 -8.65
C LEU A 208 -9.37 -1.44 -7.80
N VAL A 209 -8.88 -1.73 -6.60
CA VAL A 209 -9.49 -2.72 -5.70
C VAL A 209 -10.35 -2.05 -4.64
N VAL A 210 -9.93 -0.89 -4.13
CA VAL A 210 -10.74 -0.06 -3.23
C VAL A 210 -10.78 1.36 -3.75
N SER A 211 -11.99 1.86 -4.04
CA SER A 211 -12.21 3.25 -4.45
C SER A 211 -11.80 4.25 -3.36
N ALA A 212 -11.53 5.49 -3.75
CA ALA A 212 -11.07 6.53 -2.84
C ALA A 212 -11.95 6.67 -1.59
N VAL A 213 -11.31 6.65 -0.42
CA VAL A 213 -11.93 6.86 0.90
C VAL A 213 -11.27 8.05 1.58
N GLY A 214 -12.00 8.70 2.51
CA GLY A 214 -11.47 9.84 3.26
C GLY A 214 -10.34 9.42 4.21
N ALA A 215 -9.25 10.18 4.21
CA ALA A 215 -8.10 9.96 5.07
C ALA A 215 -7.46 11.29 5.48
N SER A 216 -6.79 11.32 6.63
CA SER A 216 -6.02 12.49 7.07
C SER A 216 -4.66 12.54 6.34
N THR A 217 -4.68 12.74 5.02
CA THR A 217 -3.50 12.69 4.13
C THR A 217 -2.53 13.84 4.42
N SER A 218 -1.71 13.70 5.44
CA SER A 218 -0.66 14.65 5.81
C SER A 218 0.69 14.00 5.59
N SER A 219 1.49 14.61 4.72
CA SER A 219 2.89 14.25 4.46
C SER A 219 3.73 15.50 4.33
N ASN A 220 4.98 15.45 4.79
CA ASN A 220 5.98 16.51 4.58
C ASN A 220 6.88 16.27 3.35
N GLY A 221 6.62 15.22 2.55
CA GLY A 221 7.43 14.82 1.39
C GLY A 221 8.70 14.02 1.73
N ALA A 222 8.91 13.71 3.01
CA ALA A 222 10.07 12.98 3.55
C ALA A 222 9.65 12.11 4.75
N ASP A 223 8.47 11.48 4.65
CA ASP A 223 7.84 10.71 5.73
C ASP A 223 7.06 9.49 5.22
N TRP A 224 7.35 9.05 3.99
CA TRP A 224 6.94 7.74 3.48
C TRP A 224 8.08 6.76 3.65
N HIS A 225 7.83 5.70 4.41
CA HIS A 225 8.82 4.72 4.83
C HIS A 225 8.72 3.48 3.93
N LEU A 226 9.57 3.39 2.91
CA LEU A 226 9.79 2.15 2.18
C LEU A 226 10.57 1.20 3.08
N GLY A 227 9.90 0.18 3.59
CA GLY A 227 10.50 -0.78 4.50
C GLY A 227 9.48 -1.29 5.50
N VAL A 228 9.99 -1.71 6.65
CA VAL A 228 9.20 -2.45 7.63
C VAL A 228 9.54 -2.01 9.05
N LEU A 229 8.49 -1.82 9.84
CA LEU A 229 8.51 -1.75 11.29
C LEU A 229 7.79 -2.99 11.85
N GLU A 230 8.42 -3.73 12.76
CA GLU A 230 7.80 -4.82 13.52
C GLU A 230 7.60 -4.43 14.99
N LEU A 231 6.37 -4.55 15.48
CA LEU A 231 6.07 -4.36 16.89
C LEU A 231 6.49 -5.56 17.74
N PRO A 232 7.06 -5.34 18.94
CA PRO A 232 7.40 -6.43 19.85
C PRO A 232 6.15 -7.13 20.37
N ARG A 233 6.26 -8.42 20.70
CA ARG A 233 5.21 -9.18 21.37
C ARG A 233 5.78 -10.08 22.45
N ASP A 234 5.27 -9.92 23.68
CA ASP A 234 5.70 -10.72 24.83
C ASP A 234 5.60 -12.23 24.55
N GLY A 235 6.72 -12.94 24.74
CA GLY A 235 6.81 -14.38 24.53
C GLY A 235 7.15 -14.81 23.09
N TYR A 236 7.36 -13.86 22.17
CA TYR A 236 7.76 -14.12 20.79
C TYR A 236 9.14 -13.51 20.56
N ALA A 237 10.15 -14.38 20.45
CA ALA A 237 11.52 -13.96 20.17
C ALA A 237 11.66 -13.49 18.73
N ASP A 238 12.69 -12.70 18.48
CA ASP A 238 13.05 -12.28 17.12
C ASP A 238 13.64 -13.44 16.33
N THR A 239 13.36 -13.40 15.04
CA THR A 239 13.95 -14.26 14.02
C THR A 239 14.25 -13.37 12.81
N ASP A 240 15.24 -13.72 12.03
CA ASP A 240 15.54 -13.00 10.79
C ASP A 240 14.32 -13.04 9.85
N GLU A 241 13.99 -11.88 9.29
CA GLU A 241 12.83 -11.68 8.43
C GLU A 241 13.23 -10.88 7.19
N ASP A 242 12.93 -11.42 6.01
CA ASP A 242 13.28 -10.84 4.72
C ASP A 242 12.03 -10.40 3.94
N PHE A 243 12.09 -9.18 3.41
CA PHE A 243 11.05 -8.53 2.63
C PHE A 243 11.64 -8.07 1.30
N TYR A 244 10.99 -8.41 0.20
CA TYR A 244 11.50 -8.11 -1.14
C TYR A 244 10.64 -7.01 -1.78
N PHE A 245 11.28 -5.97 -2.29
CA PHE A 245 10.61 -4.86 -2.97
C PHE A 245 11.21 -4.57 -4.35
N SER A 246 10.38 -4.10 -5.28
CA SER A 246 10.81 -3.50 -6.56
C SER A 246 9.74 -2.55 -7.10
N GLY A 247 9.98 -1.93 -8.26
CA GLY A 247 9.00 -1.05 -8.89
C GLY A 247 8.58 0.11 -8.00
N VAL A 248 9.51 0.63 -7.19
CA VAL A 248 9.23 1.70 -6.22
C VAL A 248 9.41 3.06 -6.88
N TYR A 249 8.35 3.85 -7.00
CA TYR A 249 8.42 5.21 -7.55
C TYR A 249 7.16 6.00 -7.19
N VAL A 250 7.20 7.31 -7.39
CA VAL A 250 6.03 8.19 -7.29
C VAL A 250 5.80 8.87 -8.63
N GLU A 251 4.58 8.87 -9.12
CA GLU A 251 4.19 9.56 -10.35
C GLU A 251 2.98 10.49 -10.14
N ASP A 252 2.80 11.42 -11.07
CA ASP A 252 1.59 12.22 -11.24
C ASP A 252 0.99 12.01 -12.63
N GLY A 253 -0.16 12.66 -12.89
CA GLY A 253 -0.84 12.60 -14.19
C GLY A 253 -1.81 11.42 -14.31
N GLU A 254 -1.55 10.50 -15.23
CA GLU A 254 -2.33 9.27 -15.41
C GLU A 254 -1.59 8.10 -14.77
N LEU A 255 -2.31 7.21 -14.07
CA LEU A 255 -1.72 6.02 -13.47
C LEU A 255 -1.12 5.09 -14.53
N THR A 256 0.13 4.71 -14.35
CA THR A 256 0.76 3.58 -15.02
C THR A 256 0.28 2.27 -14.38
N THR A 257 -0.60 1.53 -15.04
CA THR A 257 -1.10 0.25 -14.50
C THR A 257 -0.16 -0.93 -14.73
N SER A 258 0.71 -0.85 -15.74
CA SER A 258 1.68 -1.91 -16.03
C SER A 258 2.74 -2.01 -14.94
N VAL A 259 2.98 -3.23 -14.48
CA VAL A 259 4.01 -3.53 -13.46
C VAL A 259 5.44 -3.32 -13.98
N ALA A 260 5.61 -3.19 -15.30
CA ALA A 260 6.88 -2.86 -15.94
C ALA A 260 7.28 -1.38 -15.80
N GLY A 261 6.40 -0.54 -15.22
CA GLY A 261 6.61 0.90 -15.08
C GLY A 261 6.42 1.68 -16.39
N PRO A 262 6.49 3.02 -16.32
CA PRO A 262 6.21 3.87 -17.47
C PRO A 262 7.31 3.75 -18.53
N GLY A 263 6.93 3.74 -19.81
CA GLY A 263 7.86 3.69 -20.94
C GLY A 263 8.35 2.29 -21.32
N SER A 264 8.02 1.26 -20.54
CA SER A 264 8.20 -0.14 -20.91
C SER A 264 7.06 -0.55 -21.85
N SER A 265 7.37 -0.80 -23.12
CA SER A 265 6.40 -1.38 -24.05
C SER A 265 5.93 -2.73 -23.50
N SER A 266 4.62 -2.87 -23.32
CA SER A 266 3.98 -4.18 -23.27
C SER A 266 4.12 -4.81 -24.67
N ASP A 267 5.28 -5.37 -24.95
CA ASP A 267 5.58 -6.06 -26.20
C ASP A 267 4.84 -7.40 -26.23
N ASP A 268 3.56 -7.34 -26.59
CA ASP A 268 2.78 -8.48 -27.12
C ASP A 268 2.19 -8.19 -28.52
N ASP A 269 2.65 -7.14 -29.19
CA ASP A 269 2.33 -6.89 -30.61
C ASP A 269 3.55 -6.27 -31.35
N GLU A 270 4.66 -7.01 -31.42
CA GLU A 270 5.72 -6.68 -32.37
C GLU A 270 5.39 -7.27 -33.76
N ASP A 271 4.85 -6.39 -34.59
CA ASP A 271 4.87 -6.44 -36.05
C ASP A 271 6.30 -6.67 -36.56
N SER A 272 6.68 -7.95 -36.70
CA SER A 272 7.93 -8.33 -37.35
C SER A 272 7.75 -8.29 -38.88
N THR A 273 8.03 -7.12 -39.47
CA THR A 273 8.28 -7.00 -40.91
C THR A 273 9.59 -7.72 -41.27
N THR A 274 9.52 -9.04 -41.51
CA THR A 274 10.61 -9.79 -42.14
C THR A 274 10.18 -10.32 -43.50
N THR A 275 10.76 -9.74 -44.55
CA THR A 275 10.58 -10.11 -45.95
C THR A 275 11.37 -11.40 -46.23
N THR A 276 10.72 -12.53 -46.49
CA THR A 276 11.33 -13.62 -47.27
C THR A 276 10.25 -14.44 -48.00
N SER A 277 10.39 -14.45 -49.32
CA SER A 277 9.56 -15.16 -50.29
C SER A 277 9.84 -16.65 -50.29
N THR A 278 8.81 -17.49 -50.09
CA THR A 278 8.74 -18.83 -50.69
C THR A 278 7.29 -19.22 -50.94
N THR A 279 6.98 -19.36 -52.22
CA THR A 279 5.74 -19.88 -52.81
C THR A 279 5.63 -21.39 -52.61
N THR A 280 4.57 -21.90 -51.98
CA THR A 280 4.04 -23.26 -52.30
C THR A 280 2.56 -23.43 -51.92
N THR A 281 1.74 -23.55 -52.97
CA THR A 281 0.41 -24.19 -53.14
C THR A 281 -0.44 -24.64 -51.95
N SER A 282 -1.71 -24.20 -51.99
CA SER A 282 -2.91 -24.80 -51.37
C SER A 282 -3.10 -26.29 -51.67
N PRO A 283 -3.85 -26.98 -50.80
CA PRO A 283 -5.18 -27.39 -51.25
C PRO A 283 -6.30 -27.16 -50.22
N THR A 284 -7.44 -26.73 -50.76
CA THR A 284 -8.77 -26.72 -50.18
C THR A 284 -9.27 -28.15 -49.97
N THR A 285 -9.79 -28.51 -48.79
CA THR A 285 -10.77 -29.61 -48.66
C THR A 285 -11.70 -29.36 -47.48
N ALA A 286 -12.97 -29.65 -47.71
CA ALA A 286 -14.14 -29.39 -46.88
C ALA A 286 -14.45 -30.50 -45.86
N THR A 287 -15.53 -30.26 -45.08
CA THR A 287 -16.33 -31.22 -44.26
C THR A 287 -15.69 -31.52 -42.89
N THR A 288 -16.36 -31.57 -41.74
CA THR A 288 -17.73 -32.00 -41.41
C THR A 288 -18.10 -31.49 -40.02
N SER A 289 -19.39 -31.24 -39.81
CA SER A 289 -20.05 -30.93 -38.54
C SER A 289 -19.82 -31.97 -37.45
N SER A 290 -19.64 -31.50 -36.20
CA SER A 290 -19.85 -32.29 -34.99
C SER A 290 -20.66 -31.47 -33.98
N THR A 291 -21.95 -31.77 -33.94
CA THR A 291 -22.87 -31.44 -32.85
C THR A 291 -22.54 -32.28 -31.62
N THR A 292 -22.26 -31.63 -30.50
CA THR A 292 -22.30 -32.24 -29.17
C THR A 292 -23.25 -31.45 -28.28
N SER A 293 -24.29 -32.16 -27.84
CA SER A 293 -25.32 -31.71 -26.92
C SER A 293 -24.79 -31.68 -25.48
N SER A 294 -25.00 -30.58 -24.77
CA SER A 294 -24.94 -30.54 -23.31
C SER A 294 -26.14 -29.76 -22.77
N SER A 295 -27.01 -30.52 -22.12
CA SER A 295 -28.21 -30.09 -21.41
C SER A 295 -27.90 -29.94 -19.92
N SER A 296 -28.26 -28.81 -19.31
CA SER A 296 -28.63 -28.77 -17.88
C SER A 296 -29.18 -27.41 -17.44
N SER A 297 -30.49 -27.43 -17.16
CA SER A 297 -31.20 -26.80 -16.02
C SER A 297 -31.18 -25.27 -15.83
N SER A 298 -32.29 -24.68 -16.26
CA SER A 298 -32.83 -23.41 -15.76
C SER A 298 -33.39 -23.60 -14.34
N SER A 299 -32.91 -22.82 -13.37
CA SER A 299 -33.51 -22.69 -12.04
C SER A 299 -34.20 -21.33 -11.90
N THR A 300 -35.44 -21.41 -11.43
CA THR A 300 -36.40 -20.33 -11.21
C THR A 300 -36.02 -19.44 -10.03
N LEU A 301 -36.00 -18.12 -10.28
CA LEU A 301 -35.93 -17.08 -9.25
C LEU A 301 -37.19 -17.13 -8.37
N THR A 302 -37.00 -17.29 -7.05
CA THR A 302 -38.06 -17.20 -6.05
C THR A 302 -37.90 -15.88 -5.30
N THR A 303 -38.85 -14.96 -5.51
CA THR A 303 -38.92 -13.68 -4.79
C THR A 303 -39.39 -13.93 -3.36
N ILE A 304 -38.53 -13.65 -2.38
CA ILE A 304 -38.90 -13.63 -0.96
C ILE A 304 -39.21 -12.18 -0.58
N THR A 305 -40.48 -11.91 -0.27
CA THR A 305 -40.94 -10.62 0.26
C THR A 305 -40.82 -10.67 1.78
N THR A 306 -39.79 -10.03 2.34
CA THR A 306 -39.62 -9.90 3.79
C THR A 306 -40.14 -8.55 4.23
N SER A 307 -41.25 -8.57 4.95
CA SER A 307 -41.85 -7.41 5.63
C SER A 307 -41.14 -7.15 6.96
N THR A 308 -40.40 -6.04 7.06
CA THR A 308 -39.78 -5.55 8.30
C THR A 308 -40.59 -4.41 8.91
N THR A 309 -41.05 -4.64 10.14
CA THR A 309 -41.80 -3.71 10.99
C THR A 309 -40.87 -2.70 11.66
N THR A 310 -41.09 -1.41 11.41
CA THR A 310 -40.43 -0.29 12.09
C THR A 310 -40.83 -0.26 13.57
N SER A 311 -39.84 -0.41 14.46
CA SER A 311 -40.00 -0.26 15.91
C SER A 311 -39.15 0.92 16.37
N THR A 312 -39.78 2.05 16.64
CA THR A 312 -39.17 3.23 17.26
C THR A 312 -39.05 3.01 18.75
N THR A 313 -37.83 2.87 19.26
CA THR A 313 -37.55 2.90 20.71
C THR A 313 -36.72 4.13 21.05
N THR A 314 -37.37 5.08 21.72
CA THR A 314 -36.78 6.25 22.35
C THR A 314 -36.08 5.81 23.63
N SER A 315 -34.75 5.88 23.70
CA SER A 315 -33.99 5.61 24.93
C SER A 315 -33.57 6.92 25.59
N THR A 316 -34.28 7.25 26.67
CA THR A 316 -33.92 8.27 27.66
C THR A 316 -32.57 7.96 28.32
N SER A 317 -31.65 8.92 28.28
CA SER A 317 -30.34 8.85 28.92
C SER A 317 -30.49 8.94 30.44
N ALA A 318 -30.08 7.89 31.14
CA ALA A 318 -29.99 7.86 32.60
C ALA A 318 -28.52 8.06 33.01
N THR A 319 -28.26 9.16 33.71
CA THR A 319 -26.94 9.52 34.24
C THR A 319 -26.55 8.53 35.35
N ALA A 320 -25.73 7.52 35.01
CA ALA A 320 -25.04 6.71 36.00
C ALA A 320 -23.77 7.45 36.43
N THR A 321 -23.77 8.01 37.63
CA THR A 321 -22.56 8.49 38.30
C THR A 321 -21.68 7.27 38.63
N SER A 322 -20.72 6.97 37.76
CA SER A 322 -19.64 6.02 38.02
C SER A 322 -18.66 6.64 39.01
N THR A 323 -18.40 5.96 40.13
CA THR A 323 -17.47 6.38 41.20
C THR A 323 -16.01 6.07 40.84
N CYS A 324 -15.68 6.07 39.55
CA CYS A 324 -14.34 5.76 39.09
C CYS A 324 -13.65 7.03 38.60
N THR A 325 -12.33 7.05 38.75
CA THR A 325 -11.49 8.22 38.50
C THR A 325 -10.52 7.89 37.37
N ALA A 326 -10.46 8.71 36.33
CA ALA A 326 -9.50 8.61 35.25
C ALA A 326 -8.15 9.21 35.70
N SER A 327 -7.05 8.50 35.44
CA SER A 327 -5.70 8.99 35.72
C SER A 327 -5.36 10.22 34.87
N HIS A 328 -4.31 10.97 35.22
CA HIS A 328 -3.73 11.98 34.34
C HIS A 328 -3.44 11.33 32.98
N TRP A 329 -3.83 12.01 31.91
CA TRP A 329 -3.82 11.55 30.51
C TRP A 329 -4.87 10.50 30.14
N GLY A 330 -5.73 10.07 31.08
CA GLY A 330 -6.84 9.17 30.81
C GLY A 330 -8.03 9.86 30.13
N GLN A 331 -8.82 9.09 29.36
CA GLN A 331 -10.05 9.59 28.76
C GLN A 331 -11.13 9.83 29.83
N CYS A 332 -11.75 11.01 29.78
CA CYS A 332 -12.76 11.47 30.72
C CYS A 332 -14.08 11.90 30.06
N GLY A 333 -14.17 11.83 28.73
CA GLY A 333 -15.35 12.19 27.99
C GLY A 333 -15.23 11.87 26.50
N GLY A 334 -16.32 12.11 25.77
CA GLY A 334 -16.48 11.77 24.36
C GLY A 334 -17.83 11.14 24.07
N SER A 335 -18.34 11.34 22.86
CA SER A 335 -19.56 10.68 22.38
C SER A 335 -19.40 9.16 22.45
N GLY A 336 -20.32 8.49 23.14
CA GLY A 336 -20.25 7.04 23.39
C GLY A 336 -19.35 6.60 24.54
N TRP A 337 -18.63 7.51 25.22
CA TRP A 337 -17.77 7.15 26.36
C TRP A 337 -18.59 6.67 27.57
N THR A 338 -18.33 5.45 28.04
CA THR A 338 -18.97 4.86 29.23
C THR A 338 -18.02 4.68 30.41
N GLY A 339 -16.78 5.16 30.29
CA GLY A 339 -15.76 5.05 31.33
C GLY A 339 -15.86 6.15 32.39
N CYS A 340 -14.76 6.37 33.11
CA CYS A 340 -14.71 7.36 34.17
C CYS A 340 -14.81 8.78 33.59
N THR A 341 -15.63 9.64 34.20
CA THR A 341 -15.80 11.03 33.76
C THR A 341 -15.20 12.04 34.73
N VAL A 342 -14.70 11.56 35.88
CA VAL A 342 -14.04 12.37 36.90
C VAL A 342 -12.55 12.11 36.80
N CYS A 343 -11.75 13.16 36.69
CA CYS A 343 -10.30 13.07 36.64
C CYS A 343 -9.69 12.96 38.03
N GLU A 344 -8.49 12.39 38.12
CA GLU A 344 -7.75 12.32 39.36
C GLU A 344 -7.41 13.71 39.90
N GLU A 345 -7.26 13.78 41.23
CA GLU A 345 -7.07 15.04 41.93
C GLU A 345 -5.86 15.80 41.37
N GLY A 346 -6.09 17.06 40.99
CA GLY A 346 -5.06 17.91 40.38
C GLY A 346 -5.15 18.03 38.86
N THR A 347 -5.98 17.24 38.18
CA THR A 347 -6.22 17.32 36.72
C THR A 347 -7.69 17.65 36.41
N THR A 348 -7.95 18.17 35.22
CA THR A 348 -9.29 18.53 34.75
C THR A 348 -9.59 17.88 33.41
N CYS A 349 -10.83 17.44 33.21
CA CYS A 349 -11.25 16.90 31.93
C CYS A 349 -11.25 18.00 30.86
N LYS A 350 -10.31 17.94 29.92
CA LYS A 350 -10.17 18.86 28.79
C LYS A 350 -10.77 18.24 27.55
N TYR A 351 -11.71 18.96 26.95
CA TYR A 351 -12.30 18.61 25.66
C TYR A 351 -11.22 18.66 24.57
N SER A 352 -11.14 17.59 23.77
CA SER A 352 -10.27 17.54 22.59
C SER A 352 -11.10 17.52 21.30
N ASN A 353 -12.04 16.58 21.20
CA ASN A 353 -12.99 16.49 20.09
C ASN A 353 -14.29 15.79 20.52
N ASP A 354 -15.26 15.67 19.60
CA ASP A 354 -16.59 15.15 19.88
C ASP A 354 -16.58 13.72 20.46
N TRP A 355 -15.54 12.94 20.19
CA TRP A 355 -15.39 11.55 20.61
C TRP A 355 -14.39 11.36 21.74
N TYR A 356 -13.64 12.41 22.12
CA TYR A 356 -12.54 12.30 23.07
C TYR A 356 -12.32 13.56 23.93
N SER A 357 -12.20 13.36 25.24
CA SER A 357 -11.77 14.37 26.22
C SER A 357 -10.80 13.70 27.19
N GLN A 358 -9.76 14.41 27.63
CA GLN A 358 -8.64 13.86 28.41
C GLN A 358 -8.40 14.62 29.71
N CYS A 359 -8.01 13.92 30.77
CA CYS A 359 -7.56 14.54 32.02
C CYS A 359 -6.17 15.16 31.87
N LEU A 360 -6.06 16.48 32.07
CA LEU A 360 -4.83 17.28 31.97
C LEU A 360 -4.65 18.23 33.15
#